data_AF-A6QBV6-F1
#
_entry.id   AF-A6QBV6-F1
#
_cell.length_a   1.000
_cell.length_b   1.000
_cell.length_c   1.000
_cell.angle_alpha   90.00
_cell.angle_beta   90.00
_cell.angle_gamma   90.00
#
_symmetry.space_group_name_H-M   'P 1'
#
loop_
_entity.id
_entity.type
_entity.pdbx_description
1 polymer ?
#
loop_
_entity_poly.entity_id
_entity_poly.type
_entity_poly.pdbx_seq_one_letter_code
_entity_poly.pdbx_strand_id
1 'polypeptide(L)'
;MKQIKTILIIILLTLSTNAGWKPLQSLDHYGPKAFTLKKGVAYVEIRKYTETYIPNAAGSGDTAKKKAVVFRMYRHPLSYFGSATKHAFQKISSKKRYGFKKGAYASLGPSSKWYYDAFMLDSTGKSWRLENIQDVVDMVKPVDSLADLSLVLWLHSNAQDLSDKKSYSAKYRKNGSGYVVREHHIAHGGGDWIYGCGDYTFEYKVNTSGKVVQKKLIKKRKVECGGE
;
A
#
# COMPACT_ATOMS: atom_id res chain seq x y z
N MET A 1 -47.19 -11.30 -16.64
CA MET A 1 -46.29 -12.48 -16.44
C MET A 1 -44.98 -12.44 -17.24
N LYS A 2 -44.95 -12.06 -18.52
CA LYS A 2 -43.69 -12.02 -19.31
C LYS A 2 -42.67 -10.99 -18.79
N GLN A 3 -43.10 -9.78 -18.37
CA GLN A 3 -42.19 -8.74 -17.86
C GLN A 3 -41.50 -9.11 -16.53
N ILE A 4 -42.18 -9.81 -15.61
CA ILE A 4 -41.59 -10.26 -14.34
C ILE A 4 -40.47 -11.26 -14.59
N LYS A 5 -40.65 -12.19 -15.54
CA LYS A 5 -39.61 -13.16 -15.93
C LYS A 5 -38.38 -12.47 -16.53
N THR A 6 -38.58 -11.45 -17.37
CA THR A 6 -37.46 -10.69 -17.97
C THR A 6 -36.69 -9.89 -16.91
N ILE A 7 -37.38 -9.24 -15.97
CA ILE A 7 -36.75 -8.52 -14.84
C ILE A 7 -35.96 -9.48 -13.95
N LEU A 8 -36.53 -10.66 -13.64
CA LEU A 8 -35.84 -11.67 -12.83
C LEU A 8 -34.56 -12.18 -13.51
N ILE A 9 -34.60 -12.39 -14.83
CA ILE A 9 -33.44 -12.83 -15.62
C ILE A 9 -32.36 -11.75 -15.64
N ILE A 10 -32.72 -10.47 -15.80
CA ILE A 10 -31.76 -9.36 -15.76
C ILE A 10 -31.12 -9.23 -14.37
N ILE A 11 -31.91 -9.37 -13.29
CA ILE A 11 -31.40 -9.38 -11.91
C ILE A 11 -30.48 -10.60 -11.68
N LEU A 12 -30.84 -11.80 -12.17
CA LEU A 12 -29.99 -12.99 -12.06
C LEU A 12 -28.67 -12.85 -12.83
N LEU A 13 -28.69 -12.28 -14.03
CA LEU A 13 -27.50 -12.06 -14.86
C LEU A 13 -26.58 -10.98 -14.30
N THR A 14 -27.14 -9.95 -13.66
CA THR A 14 -26.35 -8.90 -12.97
C THR A 14 -25.78 -9.38 -11.64
N LEU A 15 -26.49 -10.28 -10.93
CA LEU A 15 -25.97 -10.95 -9.74
C LEU A 15 -24.86 -11.95 -10.07
N SER A 16 -24.96 -12.70 -11.18
CA SER A 16 -23.95 -13.70 -11.54
C SER A 16 -22.61 -13.08 -11.97
N THR A 17 -22.63 -11.94 -12.65
CA THR A 17 -21.43 -11.21 -13.10
C THR A 17 -20.69 -10.48 -11.98
N ASN A 18 -21.40 -10.13 -10.89
CA ASN A 18 -20.83 -9.57 -9.66
C ASN A 18 -20.65 -10.61 -8.52
N ALA A 19 -21.06 -11.86 -8.73
CA ALA A 19 -21.03 -12.90 -7.71
C ALA A 19 -19.61 -13.10 -7.16
N GLY A 20 -19.47 -12.92 -5.84
CA GLY A 20 -18.24 -13.18 -5.11
C GLY A 20 -17.24 -12.02 -5.02
N TRP A 21 -17.48 -10.89 -5.69
CA TRP A 21 -16.70 -9.67 -5.46
C TRP A 21 -17.22 -8.91 -4.24
N LYS A 22 -16.35 -8.67 -3.27
CA LYS A 22 -16.63 -7.88 -2.07
C LYS A 22 -15.77 -6.62 -2.07
N PRO A 23 -16.28 -5.47 -1.60
CA PRO A 23 -15.46 -4.26 -1.47
C PRO A 23 -14.28 -4.54 -0.51
N LEU A 24 -13.11 -4.02 -0.87
CA LEU A 24 -11.92 -4.06 -0.03
C LEU A 24 -11.67 -2.64 0.49
N GLN A 25 -11.62 -2.50 1.80
CA GLN A 25 -11.31 -1.21 2.41
C GLN A 25 -9.83 -0.87 2.18
N SER A 26 -9.54 0.43 2.01
CA SER A 26 -8.17 0.91 1.91
C SER A 26 -7.41 0.67 3.21
N LEU A 27 -6.07 0.71 3.15
CA LEU A 27 -5.23 0.46 4.33
C LEU A 27 -5.55 1.42 5.49
N ASP A 28 -5.90 2.68 5.18
CA ASP A 28 -6.18 3.74 6.16
C ASP A 28 -7.45 3.47 7.01
N HIS A 29 -8.32 2.56 6.56
CA HIS A 29 -9.49 2.14 7.33
C HIS A 29 -9.11 1.29 8.56
N TYR A 30 -7.97 0.61 8.51
CA TYR A 30 -7.57 -0.36 9.52
C TYR A 30 -6.69 0.29 10.59
N GLY A 31 -7.12 0.17 11.85
CA GLY A 31 -6.29 0.57 12.98
C GLY A 31 -5.06 -0.34 13.16
N PRO A 32 -4.02 0.10 13.90
CA PRO A 32 -2.78 -0.66 14.04
C PRO A 32 -2.91 -2.07 14.63
N LYS A 33 -4.01 -2.37 15.34
CA LYS A 33 -4.26 -3.69 15.94
C LYS A 33 -5.06 -4.64 15.05
N ALA A 34 -5.44 -4.22 13.84
CA ALA A 34 -6.27 -5.02 12.93
C ALA A 34 -5.52 -6.14 12.20
N PHE A 35 -4.19 -6.18 12.32
CA PHE A 35 -3.31 -7.06 11.54
C PHE A 35 -2.92 -8.31 12.33
N THR A 36 -2.86 -9.45 11.64
CA THR A 36 -2.48 -10.73 12.23
C THR A 36 -0.96 -10.86 12.28
N LEU A 37 -0.31 -10.24 13.27
CA LEU A 37 1.14 -10.34 13.40
C LEU A 37 1.59 -11.78 13.69
N LYS A 38 2.67 -12.23 13.04
CA LYS A 38 3.36 -13.49 13.28
C LYS A 38 3.81 -13.62 14.74
N LYS A 39 3.82 -14.84 15.27
CA LYS A 39 4.36 -15.12 16.62
C LYS A 39 5.78 -14.56 16.78
N GLY A 40 6.03 -13.89 17.89
CA GLY A 40 7.32 -13.24 18.19
C GLY A 40 7.43 -11.81 17.65
N VAL A 41 6.56 -11.37 16.73
CA VAL A 41 6.49 -9.98 16.27
C VAL A 41 5.51 -9.22 17.16
N ALA A 42 5.96 -8.09 17.73
CA ALA A 42 5.12 -7.32 18.64
C ALA A 42 4.70 -5.96 18.08
N TYR A 43 5.59 -5.32 17.30
CA TYR A 43 5.35 -4.01 16.70
C TYR A 43 6.10 -3.90 15.38
N VAL A 44 5.47 -3.33 14.36
CA VAL A 44 6.08 -3.01 13.06
C VAL A 44 5.69 -1.59 12.67
N GLU A 45 6.64 -0.85 12.12
CA GLU A 45 6.45 0.52 11.65
C GLU A 45 7.15 0.75 10.32
N ILE A 46 6.47 1.43 9.40
CA ILE A 46 7.04 1.88 8.13
C ILE A 46 7.19 3.40 8.20
N ARG A 47 8.40 3.86 7.87
CA ARG A 47 8.78 5.26 7.87
C ARG A 47 9.06 5.71 6.44
N LYS A 48 8.46 6.82 6.03
CA LYS A 48 8.78 7.53 4.79
C LYS A 48 9.84 8.58 5.06
N TYR A 49 10.89 8.57 4.24
CA TYR A 49 11.93 9.59 4.24
C TYR A 49 11.86 10.37 2.94
N THR A 50 11.83 11.69 3.02
CA THR A 50 11.87 12.59 1.86
C THR A 50 13.12 13.45 1.95
N GLU A 51 13.92 13.45 0.90
CA GLU A 51 15.11 14.26 0.69
C GLU A 51 14.76 15.31 -0.37
N THR A 52 14.65 16.58 -0.01
CA THR A 52 14.38 17.69 -0.94
C THR A 52 15.63 18.54 -1.06
N TYR A 53 16.16 18.68 -2.26
CA TYR A 53 17.24 19.62 -2.52
C TYR A 53 16.68 21.03 -2.70
N ILE A 54 17.27 21.97 -1.98
CA ILE A 54 16.88 23.37 -1.93
C ILE A 54 18.06 24.16 -2.52
N PRO A 55 17.97 24.63 -3.76
CA PRO A 55 19.02 25.47 -4.33
C PRO A 55 19.10 26.79 -3.57
N ASN A 56 20.30 27.22 -3.22
CA ASN A 56 20.56 28.55 -2.67
C ASN A 56 20.99 29.53 -3.79
N ALA A 57 21.04 30.82 -3.46
CA ALA A 57 21.36 31.88 -4.40
C ALA A 57 22.76 31.76 -5.05
N ALA A 58 23.66 30.96 -4.48
CA ALA A 58 25.01 30.71 -4.99
C ALA A 58 25.11 29.45 -5.86
N GLY A 59 24.00 28.76 -6.16
CA GLY A 59 23.98 27.54 -6.98
C GLY A 59 24.44 26.26 -6.26
N SER A 60 24.88 26.37 -5.00
CA SER A 60 24.96 25.21 -4.08
C SER A 60 23.57 24.95 -3.50
N GLY A 61 23.32 23.80 -2.88
CA GLY A 61 22.01 23.55 -2.30
C GLY A 61 22.03 22.57 -1.15
N ASP A 62 21.15 22.81 -0.20
CA ASP A 62 20.99 22.00 0.99
C ASP A 62 19.99 20.86 0.73
N THR A 63 20.17 19.73 1.41
CA THR A 63 19.18 18.64 1.37
C THR A 63 18.35 18.63 2.65
N ALA A 64 17.12 19.10 2.59
CA ALA A 64 16.15 18.95 3.67
C ALA A 64 15.68 17.49 3.75
N LYS A 65 15.81 16.87 4.93
CA LYS A 65 15.34 15.51 5.19
C LYS A 65 14.12 15.52 6.10
N LYS A 66 12.98 15.03 5.61
CA LYS A 66 11.76 14.83 6.40
C LYS A 66 11.54 13.34 6.68
N LYS A 67 11.15 13.02 7.91
CA LYS A 67 10.78 11.67 8.36
C LYS A 67 9.32 11.67 8.79
N ALA A 68 8.51 10.77 8.24
CA ALA A 68 7.14 10.55 8.66
C ALA A 68 6.90 9.07 8.93
N VAL A 69 6.21 8.74 10.02
CA VAL A 69 5.68 7.40 10.20
C VAL A 69 4.39 7.30 9.39
N VAL A 70 4.36 6.42 8.39
CA VAL A 70 3.23 6.31 7.46
C VAL A 70 2.37 5.09 7.74
N PHE A 71 2.89 4.10 8.46
CA PHE A 71 2.13 2.91 8.81
C PHE A 71 2.66 2.27 10.09
N ARG A 72 1.75 1.71 10.88
CA ARG A 72 2.05 0.95 12.10
C ARG A 72 1.11 -0.23 12.21
N MET A 73 1.64 -1.36 12.65
CA MET A 73 0.85 -2.50 13.08
C MET A 73 1.47 -3.10 14.34
N TYR A 74 0.66 -3.43 15.34
CA TYR A 74 1.17 -3.92 16.62
C TYR A 74 0.15 -4.72 17.43
N ARG A 75 0.67 -5.63 18.25
CA ARG A 75 -0.05 -6.23 19.37
C ARG A 75 -0.03 -5.28 20.58
N HIS A 76 1.15 -4.73 20.85
CA HIS A 76 1.37 -3.75 21.92
C HIS A 76 1.95 -2.45 21.34
N PRO A 77 1.45 -1.28 21.77
CA PRO A 77 2.03 -0.01 21.34
C PRO A 77 3.48 0.10 21.84
N LEU A 78 4.29 0.93 21.18
CA LEU A 78 5.71 1.10 21.51
C LEU A 78 5.95 1.51 22.98
N SER A 79 5.01 2.20 23.62
CA SER A 79 5.06 2.58 25.04
C SER A 79 5.08 1.39 26.00
N TYR A 80 4.59 0.22 25.59
CA TYR A 80 4.57 -1.00 26.39
C TYR A 80 5.98 -1.47 26.78
N PHE A 81 6.99 -1.20 25.95
CA PHE A 81 8.36 -1.68 26.13
C PHE A 81 9.25 -0.77 27.00
N GLY A 82 8.66 0.25 27.63
CA GLY A 82 9.38 1.25 28.41
C GLY A 82 10.05 2.35 27.57
N SER A 83 10.45 3.43 28.25
CA SER A 83 10.99 4.64 27.63
C SER A 83 12.31 4.39 26.89
N ALA A 84 13.21 3.57 27.47
CA ALA A 84 14.50 3.25 26.89
C ALA A 84 14.36 2.56 25.52
N THR A 85 13.59 1.47 25.45
CA THR A 85 13.33 0.72 24.21
C THR A 85 12.63 1.59 23.18
N LYS A 86 11.61 2.35 23.59
CA LYS A 86 10.92 3.31 22.72
C LYS A 86 11.90 4.30 22.09
N HIS A 87 12.76 4.90 22.89
CA HIS A 87 13.74 5.90 22.44
C HIS A 87 14.76 5.30 21.49
N ALA A 88 15.30 4.12 21.83
CA ALA A 88 16.24 3.39 20.98
C ALA A 88 15.61 3.05 19.62
N PHE A 89 14.37 2.54 19.62
CA PHE A 89 13.65 2.19 18.40
C PHE A 89 13.35 3.41 17.50
N GLN A 90 12.94 4.54 18.09
CA GLN A 90 12.67 5.77 17.36
C GLN A 90 13.93 6.42 16.75
N LYS A 91 15.09 6.14 17.35
CA LYS A 91 16.40 6.61 16.92
C LYS A 91 17.06 5.75 15.85
N ILE A 92 16.52 4.57 15.52
CA ILE A 92 17.08 3.74 14.44
C ILE A 92 17.15 4.61 13.17
N SER A 93 18.38 4.83 12.70
CA SER A 93 18.64 5.65 11.52
C SER A 93 18.08 4.97 10.27
N SER A 94 17.73 5.75 9.26
CA SER A 94 17.46 5.16 7.96
C SER A 94 18.78 4.69 7.35
N LYS A 95 18.72 3.68 6.49
CA LYS A 95 19.82 3.40 5.57
C LYS A 95 19.22 3.22 4.18
N LYS A 96 19.38 4.23 3.32
CA LYS A 96 18.84 4.27 1.95
C LYS A 96 19.00 2.98 1.13
N ARG A 97 20.10 2.24 1.32
CA ARG A 97 20.36 0.93 0.68
C ARG A 97 19.29 -0.13 1.01
N TYR A 98 18.69 -0.07 2.19
CA TYR A 98 17.69 -1.00 2.70
C TYR A 98 16.27 -0.40 2.61
N GLY A 99 16.15 0.82 2.09
CA GLY A 99 14.87 1.44 1.86
C GLY A 99 14.25 0.86 0.59
N PHE A 100 13.04 0.34 0.69
CA PHE A 100 12.29 -0.07 -0.48
C PHE A 100 11.55 1.14 -1.06
N LYS A 101 11.52 1.23 -2.38
CA LYS A 101 10.62 2.14 -3.08
C LYS A 101 9.32 1.39 -3.36
N LYS A 102 8.17 1.98 -3.03
CA LYS A 102 6.85 1.44 -3.43
C LYS A 102 6.63 1.50 -4.96
N GLY A 103 7.49 2.20 -5.69
CA GLY A 103 7.58 2.25 -7.15
C GLY A 103 8.80 3.07 -7.59
N ALA A 104 9.29 2.86 -8.81
CA ALA A 104 10.31 3.71 -9.39
C ALA A 104 9.65 4.97 -9.98
N TYR A 105 9.85 6.12 -9.34
CA TYR A 105 9.64 7.42 -9.98
C TYR A 105 10.86 8.29 -9.76
N ALA A 106 11.32 8.91 -10.84
CA ALA A 106 12.05 10.15 -10.80
C ALA A 106 10.97 11.26 -10.72
N SER A 107 11.11 12.24 -9.82
CA SER A 107 10.18 13.38 -9.83
C SER A 107 10.59 14.34 -10.94
N LEU A 108 9.63 14.78 -11.74
CA LEU A 108 9.75 15.98 -12.56
C LEU A 108 9.61 17.20 -11.62
N GLY A 109 10.66 18.01 -11.50
CA GLY A 109 10.75 19.17 -10.59
C GLY A 109 11.79 18.96 -9.47
N PRO A 110 12.36 20.04 -8.89
CA PRO A 110 13.71 20.04 -8.32
C PRO A 110 13.91 19.00 -7.22
N SER A 111 14.43 17.83 -7.63
CA SER A 111 15.27 16.90 -6.85
C SER A 111 14.73 16.40 -5.51
N SER A 112 13.42 16.20 -5.36
CA SER A 112 12.86 15.46 -4.22
C SER A 112 12.92 13.95 -4.43
N LYS A 113 13.67 13.23 -3.59
CA LYS A 113 13.74 11.76 -3.56
C LYS A 113 13.06 11.25 -2.30
N TRP A 114 12.34 10.13 -2.39
CA TRP A 114 11.83 9.46 -1.20
C TRP A 114 12.07 7.95 -1.22
N TYR A 115 12.09 7.36 -0.05
CA TYR A 115 12.20 5.92 0.18
C TYR A 115 11.52 5.55 1.50
N TYR A 116 11.23 4.26 1.67
CA TYR A 116 10.58 3.72 2.85
C TYR A 116 11.50 2.73 3.54
N ASP A 117 11.71 2.89 4.84
CA ASP A 117 12.33 1.84 5.67
C ASP A 117 11.27 1.27 6.60
N ALA A 118 11.34 -0.03 6.86
CA ALA A 118 10.47 -0.69 7.82
C ALA A 118 11.29 -1.27 8.97
N PHE A 119 10.70 -1.27 10.15
CA PHE A 119 11.33 -1.68 11.39
C PHE A 119 10.37 -2.53 12.19
N MET A 120 10.87 -3.57 12.84
CA MET A 120 10.09 -4.39 13.78
C MET A 120 10.73 -4.38 15.18
N LEU A 121 9.89 -4.53 16.19
CA LEU A 121 10.28 -5.03 17.50
C LEU A 121 9.71 -6.42 17.69
N ASP A 122 10.55 -7.33 18.15
CA ASP A 122 10.09 -8.62 18.63
C ASP A 122 9.52 -8.52 20.05
N SER A 123 8.96 -9.63 20.53
CA SER A 123 8.36 -9.73 21.86
C SER A 123 9.35 -9.55 23.01
N THR A 124 10.65 -9.61 22.76
CA THR A 124 11.71 -9.36 23.75
C THR A 124 12.14 -7.89 23.80
N GLY A 125 11.60 -7.05 22.91
CA GLY A 125 11.99 -5.65 22.77
C GLY A 125 13.23 -5.44 21.91
N LYS A 126 13.74 -6.47 21.23
CA LYS A 126 14.85 -6.33 20.29
C LYS A 126 14.34 -5.82 18.95
N SER A 127 15.06 -4.84 18.41
CA SER A 127 14.69 -4.15 17.18
C SER A 127 15.41 -4.71 15.95
N TRP A 128 14.71 -4.77 14.83
CA TRP A 128 15.24 -5.21 13.56
C TRP A 128 14.83 -4.23 12.45
N ARG A 129 15.69 -4.07 11.44
CA ARG A 129 15.32 -3.41 10.19
C ARG A 129 14.83 -4.49 9.21
N LEU A 130 13.75 -4.19 8.52
CA LEU A 130 13.21 -5.01 7.43
C LEU A 130 13.74 -4.41 6.12
N GLU A 131 14.35 -5.23 5.27
CA GLU A 131 15.16 -4.78 4.14
C GLU A 131 14.36 -4.61 2.85
N ASN A 132 13.22 -5.29 2.76
CA ASN A 132 12.42 -5.30 1.55
C ASN A 132 10.91 -5.44 1.86
N ILE A 133 10.08 -5.29 0.82
CA ILE A 133 8.62 -5.43 0.94
C ILE A 133 8.23 -6.80 1.49
N GLN A 134 8.91 -7.87 1.05
CA GLN A 134 8.60 -9.23 1.48
C GLN A 134 8.85 -9.40 2.98
N ASP A 135 9.91 -8.84 3.54
CA ASP A 135 10.17 -8.88 4.98
C ASP A 135 9.02 -8.27 5.80
N VAL A 136 8.38 -7.22 5.29
CA VAL A 136 7.19 -6.61 5.91
C VAL A 136 5.98 -7.55 5.81
N VAL A 137 5.74 -8.12 4.63
CA VAL A 137 4.66 -9.09 4.39
C VAL A 137 4.84 -10.33 5.28
N ASP A 138 6.07 -10.75 5.52
CA ASP A 138 6.40 -11.91 6.36
C ASP A 138 6.01 -11.74 7.82
N MET A 139 5.82 -10.48 8.27
CA MET A 139 5.32 -10.18 9.60
C MET A 139 3.84 -10.46 9.77
N VAL A 140 3.08 -10.60 8.68
CA VAL A 140 1.63 -10.87 8.66
C VAL A 140 1.27 -12.17 7.94
N LYS A 141 2.25 -13.06 7.68
CA LYS A 141 1.98 -14.36 7.08
C LYS A 141 1.33 -15.32 8.10
N PRO A 142 0.35 -16.15 7.68
CA PRO A 142 -0.31 -16.15 6.36
C PRO A 142 -1.26 -14.96 6.21
N VAL A 143 -1.43 -14.46 4.98
CA VAL A 143 -2.40 -13.39 4.69
C VAL A 143 -3.81 -13.96 4.81
N ASP A 144 -4.41 -13.80 5.98
CA ASP A 144 -5.69 -14.41 6.34
C ASP A 144 -6.81 -13.39 6.58
N SER A 145 -6.46 -12.14 6.89
CA SER A 145 -7.39 -11.04 7.09
C SER A 145 -7.44 -10.06 5.91
N LEU A 146 -8.49 -9.23 5.88
CA LEU A 146 -8.60 -8.15 4.90
C LEU A 146 -7.62 -7.01 5.17
N ALA A 147 -7.25 -6.79 6.43
CA ALA A 147 -6.23 -5.81 6.79
C ALA A 147 -4.88 -6.21 6.19
N ASP A 148 -4.48 -7.48 6.35
CA ASP A 148 -3.23 -8.00 5.80
C ASP A 148 -3.23 -7.94 4.26
N LEU A 149 -4.35 -8.27 3.62
CA LEU A 149 -4.50 -8.14 2.16
C LEU A 149 -4.33 -6.68 1.71
N SER A 150 -4.98 -5.72 2.40
CA SER A 150 -4.85 -4.29 2.09
C SER A 150 -3.42 -3.79 2.30
N LEU A 151 -2.67 -4.32 3.28
CA LEU A 151 -1.25 -4.02 3.45
C LEU A 151 -0.41 -4.53 2.28
N VAL A 152 -0.62 -5.78 1.86
CA VAL A 152 0.09 -6.36 0.70
C VAL A 152 -0.17 -5.52 -0.55
N LEU A 153 -1.43 -5.19 -0.83
CA LEU A 153 -1.78 -4.36 -1.98
C LEU A 153 -1.15 -2.98 -1.90
N TRP A 154 -1.21 -2.33 -0.74
CA TRP A 154 -0.58 -1.02 -0.55
C TRP A 154 0.92 -1.10 -0.80
N LEU A 155 1.63 -2.11 -0.31
CA LEU A 155 3.08 -2.27 -0.52
C LEU A 155 3.45 -2.48 -1.98
N HIS A 156 2.60 -3.16 -2.77
CA HIS A 156 2.88 -3.53 -4.17
C HIS A 156 2.19 -2.62 -5.21
N SER A 157 1.30 -1.74 -4.78
CA SER A 157 0.58 -0.80 -5.64
C SER A 157 0.89 0.64 -5.30
N ASN A 158 1.15 1.43 -6.35
CA ASN A 158 1.26 2.88 -6.26
C ASN A 158 -0.08 3.57 -6.51
N ALA A 159 -1.13 2.82 -6.84
CA ALA A 159 -2.44 3.37 -7.17
C ALA A 159 -2.97 4.27 -6.05
N GLN A 160 -2.93 3.80 -4.79
CA GLN A 160 -3.45 4.55 -3.65
C GLN A 160 -2.68 5.86 -3.39
N ASP A 161 -1.39 5.92 -3.74
CA ASP A 161 -0.56 7.12 -3.59
C ASP A 161 -0.73 8.11 -4.78
N LEU A 162 -1.18 7.62 -5.94
CA LEU A 162 -1.32 8.38 -7.20
C LEU A 162 -2.77 8.71 -7.58
N SER A 163 -3.72 8.03 -6.97
CA SER A 163 -5.14 8.24 -7.20
C SER A 163 -5.62 9.45 -6.42
N ASP A 164 -6.55 10.20 -7.00
CA ASP A 164 -7.47 10.97 -6.20
C ASP A 164 -8.08 10.04 -5.16
N LYS A 165 -7.86 10.34 -3.86
CA LYS A 165 -8.27 9.45 -2.76
C LYS A 165 -9.78 9.14 -2.80
N LYS A 166 -10.59 10.02 -3.41
CA LYS A 166 -12.02 9.84 -3.63
C LYS A 166 -12.36 8.84 -4.75
N SER A 167 -11.43 8.64 -5.69
CA SER A 167 -11.58 7.82 -6.90
C SER A 167 -10.90 6.45 -6.79
N TYR A 168 -10.16 6.20 -5.71
CA TYR A 168 -9.63 4.87 -5.40
C TYR A 168 -10.75 3.95 -4.95
N SER A 169 -10.84 2.76 -5.55
CA SER A 169 -11.64 1.68 -5.02
C SER A 169 -10.98 0.34 -5.25
N ALA A 170 -11.16 -0.59 -4.32
CA ALA A 170 -10.70 -1.95 -4.49
C ALA A 170 -11.83 -2.93 -4.16
N LYS A 171 -11.84 -4.06 -4.85
CA LYS A 171 -12.70 -5.19 -4.54
C LYS A 171 -11.92 -6.48 -4.63
N TYR A 172 -12.30 -7.48 -3.85
CA TYR A 172 -11.61 -8.74 -3.77
C TYR A 172 -12.57 -9.92 -3.94
N ARG A 173 -12.00 -11.06 -4.30
CA ARG A 173 -12.62 -12.37 -4.23
C ARG A 173 -11.60 -13.34 -3.62
N LYS A 174 -11.99 -14.05 -2.57
CA LYS A 174 -11.15 -15.11 -1.99
C LYS A 174 -11.24 -16.37 -2.86
N ASN A 175 -10.13 -17.06 -3.05
CA ASN A 175 -10.08 -18.39 -3.66
C ASN A 175 -9.20 -19.32 -2.80
N GLY A 176 -9.17 -20.62 -3.11
CA GLY A 176 -8.39 -21.59 -2.32
C GLY A 176 -6.89 -21.28 -2.25
N SER A 177 -6.36 -20.52 -3.20
CA SER A 177 -4.93 -20.13 -3.26
C SER A 177 -4.62 -18.77 -2.62
N GLY A 178 -5.61 -18.01 -2.14
CA GLY A 178 -5.46 -16.64 -1.64
C GLY A 178 -6.58 -15.70 -2.12
N TYR A 179 -6.21 -14.61 -2.80
CA TYR A 179 -7.11 -13.54 -3.20
C TYR A 179 -6.90 -13.12 -4.66
N VAL A 180 -8.00 -12.80 -5.33
CA VAL A 180 -8.00 -12.01 -6.56
C VAL A 180 -8.54 -10.63 -6.20
N VAL A 181 -7.84 -9.58 -6.60
CA VAL A 181 -8.19 -8.19 -6.28
C VAL A 181 -8.33 -7.40 -7.56
N ARG A 182 -9.37 -6.59 -7.67
CA ARG A 182 -9.50 -5.55 -8.69
C ARG A 182 -9.36 -4.20 -8.03
N GLU A 183 -8.29 -3.51 -8.37
CA GLU A 183 -7.99 -2.17 -7.91
C GLU A 183 -8.32 -1.19 -9.04
N HIS A 184 -9.17 -0.23 -8.74
CA HIS A 184 -9.58 0.84 -9.61
C HIS A 184 -9.03 2.17 -9.08
N HIS A 185 -8.50 2.98 -9.98
CA HIS A 185 -8.07 4.34 -9.69
C HIS A 185 -8.08 5.19 -10.93
N ILE A 186 -8.16 6.50 -10.72
CA ILE A 186 -7.99 7.52 -11.74
C ILE A 186 -6.71 8.26 -11.40
N ALA A 187 -5.80 8.42 -12.36
CA ALA A 187 -4.64 9.29 -12.21
C ALA A 187 -4.78 10.48 -13.17
N HIS A 188 -4.56 11.67 -12.63
CA HIS A 188 -4.64 12.95 -13.34
C HIS A 188 -3.25 13.54 -13.68
N GLY A 189 -2.17 12.82 -13.35
CA GLY A 189 -0.80 13.31 -13.55
C GLY A 189 -0.28 13.15 -14.98
N GLY A 190 0.18 14.25 -15.58
CA GLY A 190 1.13 14.23 -16.69
C GLY A 190 2.55 14.02 -16.15
N GLY A 191 3.11 12.83 -16.34
CA GLY A 191 4.50 12.49 -15.96
C GLY A 191 4.68 11.03 -15.54
N ASP A 192 5.76 10.40 -16.04
CA ASP A 192 6.42 9.10 -15.74
C ASP A 192 5.60 7.85 -15.42
N TRP A 193 4.28 7.91 -15.32
CA TRP A 193 3.48 6.71 -15.24
C TRP A 193 3.42 6.08 -16.61
N ILE A 194 3.87 4.82 -16.73
CA ILE A 194 3.88 4.07 -17.99
C ILE A 194 2.51 4.05 -18.70
N TYR A 195 1.42 4.31 -17.96
CA TYR A 195 0.08 4.35 -18.53
C TYR A 195 -0.42 5.77 -18.87
N GLY A 196 0.16 6.83 -18.30
CA GLY A 196 -0.30 8.22 -18.43
C GLY A 196 -1.61 8.51 -17.68
N CYS A 197 -2.20 9.71 -17.86
CA CYS A 197 -3.52 9.99 -17.27
C CYS A 197 -4.57 9.00 -17.77
N GLY A 198 -5.50 8.64 -16.89
CA GLY A 198 -6.57 7.73 -17.24
C GLY A 198 -7.25 7.14 -16.03
N ASP A 199 -8.30 6.40 -16.34
CA ASP A 199 -9.03 5.55 -15.42
C ASP A 199 -8.62 4.10 -15.68
N TYR A 200 -8.10 3.46 -14.64
CA TYR A 200 -7.46 2.16 -14.71
C TYR A 200 -8.11 1.17 -13.77
N THR A 201 -8.24 -0.06 -14.25
CA THR A 201 -8.53 -1.20 -13.38
C THR A 201 -7.44 -2.25 -13.57
N PHE A 202 -6.73 -2.56 -12.47
CA PHE A 202 -5.77 -3.65 -12.40
C PHE A 202 -6.35 -4.84 -11.67
N GLU A 203 -6.06 -6.04 -12.14
CA GLU A 203 -6.33 -7.28 -11.45
C GLU A 203 -5.03 -7.85 -10.88
N TYR A 204 -5.02 -8.10 -9.58
CA TYR A 204 -3.92 -8.72 -8.85
C TYR A 204 -4.34 -10.12 -8.39
N LYS A 205 -3.41 -11.08 -8.45
CA LYS A 205 -3.54 -12.35 -7.74
C LYS A 205 -2.51 -12.36 -6.61
N VAL A 206 -2.98 -12.50 -5.39
CA VAL A 206 -2.19 -12.53 -4.16
C VAL A 206 -2.36 -13.91 -3.54
N ASN A 207 -1.27 -14.64 -3.32
CA ASN A 207 -1.37 -15.94 -2.66
C ASN A 207 -1.43 -15.80 -1.12
N THR A 208 -1.61 -16.91 -0.40
CA THR A 208 -1.63 -16.92 1.07
C THR A 208 -0.32 -16.49 1.73
N SER A 209 0.81 -16.53 1.00
CA SER A 209 2.09 -15.97 1.47
C SER A 209 2.22 -14.47 1.21
N GLY A 210 1.18 -13.81 0.69
CA GLY A 210 1.20 -12.38 0.38
C GLY A 210 2.05 -12.01 -0.82
N LYS A 211 2.48 -12.97 -1.64
CA LYS A 211 3.16 -12.71 -2.91
C LYS A 211 2.13 -12.33 -3.97
N VAL A 212 2.36 -11.21 -4.64
CA VAL A 212 1.64 -10.85 -5.88
C VAL A 212 2.17 -11.74 -7.01
N VAL A 213 1.42 -12.77 -7.38
CA VAL A 213 1.81 -13.73 -8.44
C VAL A 213 1.39 -13.25 -9.83
N GLN A 214 0.47 -12.29 -9.92
CA GLN A 214 0.04 -11.69 -11.18
C GLN A 214 -0.41 -10.24 -10.94
N LYS A 215 -0.05 -9.34 -11.86
CA LYS A 215 -0.62 -8.00 -12.01
C LYS A 215 -0.99 -7.80 -13.48
N LYS A 216 -2.27 -7.57 -13.77
CA LYS A 216 -2.78 -7.40 -15.14
C LYS A 216 -3.62 -6.13 -15.23
N LEU A 217 -3.34 -5.26 -16.20
CA LEU A 217 -4.26 -4.18 -16.56
C LEU A 217 -5.46 -4.80 -17.29
N ILE A 218 -6.68 -4.61 -16.77
CA ILE A 218 -7.91 -5.20 -17.34
C ILE A 218 -8.84 -4.16 -17.96
N LYS A 219 -8.72 -2.88 -17.58
CA LYS A 219 -9.48 -1.77 -18.18
C LYS A 219 -8.64 -0.51 -18.16
N LYS A 220 -8.64 0.22 -19.27
CA LYS A 220 -8.08 1.57 -19.41
C LYS A 220 -9.11 2.45 -20.11
N ARG A 221 -9.39 3.62 -19.55
CA ARG A 221 -10.13 4.70 -20.21
C ARG A 221 -9.29 5.96 -20.18
N LYS A 222 -9.23 6.69 -21.29
CA LYS A 222 -8.63 8.02 -21.29
C LYS A 222 -9.52 8.95 -20.45
N VAL A 223 -8.88 9.80 -19.66
CA VAL A 223 -9.53 10.92 -18.98
C VAL A 223 -8.76 12.18 -19.37
N GLU A 224 -9.44 13.32 -19.38
CA GLU A 224 -8.77 14.60 -19.63
C GLU A 224 -7.82 14.91 -18.46
N CYS A 225 -6.59 15.29 -18.79
CA CYS A 225 -5.62 15.77 -17.80
C CYS A 225 -5.80 17.28 -17.66
N GLY A 226 -5.83 17.82 -16.43
CA GLY A 226 -5.70 19.26 -16.20
C GLY A 226 -7.01 20.05 -16.00
N GLY A 227 -8.10 19.42 -15.57
CA GLY A 227 -9.24 20.15 -15.02
C GLY A 227 -9.16 20.23 -13.50
N GLU A 228 -9.11 21.44 -12.95
CA GLU A 228 -9.48 21.71 -11.55
C GLU A 228 -10.99 21.54 -11.33
#